data_AF-X6LS12-F1
#
_entry.id   AF-X6LS12-F1
#
_cell.length_a   1.000
_cell.length_b   1.000
_cell.length_c   1.000
_cell.angle_alpha   90.00
_cell.angle_beta   90.00
_cell.angle_gamma   90.00
#
_symmetry.space_group_name_H-M   'P 1'
#
loop_
_entity.id
_entity.type
_entity.pdbx_description
1 polymer ?
#
loop_
_entity_poly.entity_id
_entity_poly.type
_entity_poly.pdbx_seq_one_letter_code
_entity_poly.pdbx_strand_id
1 'polypeptide(L)'
;MKVIETYTQAIATIDPFLCTSSHNRRYCDIWIEFAKFYEEYHEDTEEGLKNVREIYTKATKSASFRNVDDLATIYCEWAEMELRHKKYDECRQVMRDATTLPSDEKLKLNRKKMETQLTVQERLHQSKKIWAFMADIEVLSIFFFFFFEK
;
A
#
# COMPACT_ATOMS: atom_id res chain seq x y z
N MET A 1 12.79 -19.84 11.86
CA MET A 1 11.84 -19.58 10.76
C MET A 1 10.36 -19.87 11.09
N LYS A 2 9.94 -19.99 12.37
CA LYS A 2 8.51 -20.22 12.70
C LYS A 2 7.59 -19.03 12.38
N VAL A 3 8.11 -17.80 12.43
CA VAL A 3 7.33 -16.56 12.26
C VAL A 3 6.78 -16.43 10.83
N ILE A 4 7.59 -16.75 9.81
CA ILE A 4 7.19 -16.66 8.41
C ILE A 4 6.09 -17.67 8.08
N GLU A 5 6.21 -18.89 8.60
CA GLU A 5 5.19 -19.93 8.46
C GLU A 5 3.87 -19.52 9.13
N THR A 6 3.93 -18.91 10.31
CA THR A 6 2.72 -18.42 11.00
C THR A 6 2.02 -17.30 10.24
N TYR A 7 2.75 -16.34 9.66
CA TYR A 7 2.14 -15.29 8.84
C TYR A 7 1.54 -15.85 7.55
N THR A 8 2.24 -16.79 6.91
CA THR A 8 1.75 -17.44 5.67
C THR A 8 0.47 -18.23 5.95
N GLN A 9 0.42 -18.97 7.07
CA GLN A 9 -0.78 -19.68 7.51
C GLN A 9 -1.91 -18.70 7.87
N ALA A 10 -1.60 -17.59 8.55
CA ALA A 10 -2.59 -16.56 8.89
C ALA A 10 -3.23 -15.96 7.63
N ILE A 11 -2.42 -15.57 6.65
CA ILE A 11 -2.90 -15.02 5.36
C ILE A 11 -3.77 -16.03 4.61
N ALA A 12 -3.44 -17.32 4.66
CA ALA A 12 -4.21 -18.37 4.00
C ALA A 12 -5.54 -18.70 4.70
N THR A 13 -5.61 -18.52 6.02
CA THR A 13 -6.74 -18.95 6.85
C THR A 13 -7.76 -17.83 7.06
N ILE A 14 -7.31 -16.57 7.08
CA ILE A 14 -8.14 -15.43 7.44
C ILE A 14 -8.96 -14.98 6.22
N ASP A 15 -10.29 -14.93 6.40
CA ASP A 15 -11.19 -14.32 5.44
C ASP A 15 -11.18 -12.78 5.60
N PRO A 16 -10.73 -12.02 4.59
CA PRO A 16 -10.70 -10.56 4.65
C PRO A 16 -12.06 -9.91 4.91
N PHE A 17 -13.17 -10.56 4.55
CA PHE A 17 -14.52 -10.00 4.72
C PHE A 17 -15.08 -10.18 6.13
N LEU A 18 -14.63 -11.21 6.84
CA LEU A 18 -15.01 -11.51 8.23
C LEU A 18 -14.09 -10.83 9.24
N CYS A 19 -12.93 -10.34 8.80
CA CYS A 19 -11.90 -9.72 9.63
C CYS A 19 -12.23 -8.30 10.15
N THR A 20 -13.52 -7.98 10.30
CA THR A 20 -13.98 -6.72 10.91
C THR A 20 -14.16 -6.95 12.40
N SER A 21 -13.09 -7.23 13.12
CA SER A 21 -13.19 -7.57 14.55
C SER A 21 -13.43 -6.31 15.41
N SER A 22 -14.15 -6.49 16.51
CA SER A 22 -14.51 -5.49 17.54
C SER A 22 -13.33 -4.70 18.16
N HIS A 23 -12.09 -4.99 17.79
CA HIS A 23 -10.87 -4.45 18.38
C HIS A 23 -10.01 -3.63 17.41
N ASN A 24 -10.59 -3.12 16.32
CA ASN A 24 -9.94 -2.17 15.39
C ASN A 24 -8.68 -2.72 14.67
N ARG A 25 -8.37 -4.02 14.78
CA ARG A 25 -7.33 -4.69 13.98
C ARG A 25 -7.92 -5.18 12.67
N ARG A 26 -7.31 -4.76 11.57
CA ARG A 26 -7.78 -4.96 10.20
C ARG A 26 -6.87 -5.96 9.48
N TYR A 27 -7.39 -6.56 8.42
CA TYR A 27 -6.63 -7.51 7.61
C TYR A 27 -5.34 -6.90 7.01
N CYS A 28 -5.34 -5.58 6.72
CA CYS A 28 -4.15 -4.86 6.25
C CYS A 28 -3.01 -4.85 7.28
N ASP A 29 -3.32 -4.84 8.58
CA ASP A 29 -2.30 -4.69 9.63
C ASP A 29 -1.40 -5.93 9.68
N ILE A 30 -1.92 -7.12 9.36
CA ILE A 30 -1.14 -8.36 9.28
C ILE A 30 -0.08 -8.27 8.18
N TRP A 31 -0.43 -7.73 7.02
CA TRP A 31 0.52 -7.54 5.91
C TRP A 31 1.58 -6.50 6.26
N ILE A 32 1.20 -5.43 6.95
CA ILE A 32 2.12 -4.38 7.40
C ILE A 32 3.08 -4.91 8.46
N GLU A 33 2.59 -5.62 9.47
CA GLU A 33 3.43 -6.25 10.51
C GLU A 33 4.37 -7.30 9.89
N PHE A 34 3.89 -8.08 8.91
CA PHE A 34 4.70 -9.05 8.19
C PHE A 34 5.84 -8.38 7.39
N ALA A 35 5.53 -7.29 6.69
CA ALA A 35 6.52 -6.54 5.94
C ALA A 35 7.54 -5.84 6.85
N LYS A 36 7.11 -5.23 7.96
CA LYS A 36 7.97 -4.62 8.97
C LYS A 36 8.90 -5.65 9.62
N PHE A 37 8.40 -6.84 9.91
CA PHE A 37 9.23 -7.94 10.39
C PHE A 37 10.30 -8.33 9.35
N TYR A 38 9.98 -8.35 8.05
CA TYR A 38 11.00 -8.61 7.03
C TYR A 38 12.01 -7.45 6.88
N GLU A 39 11.56 -6.21 7.03
CA GLU A 39 12.40 -5.01 6.98
C GLU A 39 13.45 -5.01 8.10
N GLU A 40 13.04 -5.28 9.36
CA GLU A 40 13.92 -5.27 10.53
C GLU A 40 15.03 -6.35 10.47
N TYR A 41 14.75 -7.51 9.87
CA TYR A 41 15.70 -8.62 9.82
C TYR A 41 16.66 -8.56 8.63
N HIS A 42 16.35 -7.78 7.60
CA HIS A 42 17.11 -7.73 6.35
C HIS A 42 17.45 -6.31 5.89
N GLU A 43 17.45 -5.34 6.80
CA GLU A 43 17.62 -3.91 6.54
C GLU A 43 18.90 -3.57 5.75
N ASP A 44 19.98 -4.33 5.97
CA ASP A 44 21.30 -4.03 5.40
C ASP A 44 21.52 -4.53 3.97
N THR A 45 20.58 -5.29 3.38
CA THR A 45 20.78 -5.92 2.06
C THR A 45 19.69 -5.53 1.06
N GLU A 46 20.07 -5.17 -0.17
CA GLU A 46 19.12 -4.87 -1.25
C GLU A 46 18.14 -6.02 -1.53
N GLU A 47 18.57 -7.26 -1.29
CA GLU A 47 17.74 -8.47 -1.40
C GLU A 47 16.62 -8.50 -0.34
N GLY A 48 16.90 -8.00 0.87
CA GLY A 48 15.90 -7.83 1.92
C GLY A 48 14.78 -6.90 1.48
N LEU A 49 15.16 -5.75 0.93
CA LEU A 49 14.19 -4.78 0.42
C LEU A 49 13.36 -5.34 -0.75
N LYS A 50 13.97 -6.14 -1.63
CA LYS A 50 13.24 -6.82 -2.72
C LYS A 50 12.17 -7.76 -2.15
N ASN A 51 12.50 -8.56 -1.13
CA ASN A 51 11.53 -9.44 -0.48
C ASN A 51 10.37 -8.67 0.17
N VAL A 52 10.67 -7.55 0.84
CA VAL A 52 9.63 -6.68 1.43
C VAL A 52 8.72 -6.10 0.34
N ARG A 53 9.29 -5.63 -0.78
CA ARG A 53 8.52 -5.15 -1.95
C ARG A 53 7.63 -6.24 -2.55
N GLU A 54 8.10 -7.49 -2.62
CA GLU A 54 7.30 -8.62 -3.08
C GLU A 54 6.11 -8.89 -2.15
N ILE A 55 6.31 -8.80 -0.83
CA ILE A 55 5.22 -8.92 0.16
C ILE A 55 4.16 -7.85 -0.07
N TYR A 56 4.56 -6.57 -0.21
CA TYR A 56 3.63 -5.49 -0.50
C TYR A 56 2.95 -5.63 -1.87
N THR A 57 3.67 -6.10 -2.89
CA THR A 57 3.11 -6.38 -4.22
C THR A 57 2.07 -7.49 -4.15
N LYS A 58 2.32 -8.53 -3.35
CA LYS A 58 1.37 -9.63 -3.13
C LYS A 58 0.17 -9.15 -2.31
N ALA A 59 0.38 -8.31 -1.31
CA ALA A 59 -0.68 -7.69 -0.54
C ALA A 59 -1.60 -6.86 -1.45
N THR A 60 -1.04 -6.01 -2.31
CA THR A 60 -1.83 -5.13 -3.18
C THR A 60 -2.56 -5.89 -4.28
N LYS A 61 -1.95 -6.93 -4.88
CA LYS A 61 -2.53 -7.69 -6.01
C LYS A 61 -3.45 -8.84 -5.58
N SER A 62 -3.09 -9.60 -4.56
CA SER A 62 -3.76 -10.86 -4.20
C SER A 62 -4.77 -10.73 -3.07
N ALA A 63 -4.68 -9.70 -2.23
CA ALA A 63 -5.64 -9.53 -1.16
C ALA A 63 -6.92 -8.85 -1.65
N SER A 64 -8.04 -9.54 -1.46
CA SER A 64 -9.37 -8.95 -1.65
C SER A 64 -9.75 -8.16 -0.40
N PHE A 65 -9.41 -6.87 -0.35
CA PHE A 65 -9.86 -6.01 0.74
C PHE A 65 -11.33 -5.64 0.58
N ARG A 66 -12.03 -5.45 1.69
CA ARG A 66 -13.40 -4.92 1.70
C ARG A 66 -13.44 -3.41 1.48
N ASN A 67 -12.49 -2.70 2.09
CA ASN A 67 -12.45 -1.24 2.10
C ASN A 67 -11.25 -0.72 1.31
N VAL A 68 -11.45 0.37 0.57
CA VAL A 68 -10.39 1.07 -0.17
C VAL A 68 -9.33 1.65 0.78
N ASP A 69 -9.75 2.07 1.98
CA ASP A 69 -8.84 2.68 2.95
C ASP A 69 -7.82 1.70 3.54
N ASP A 70 -8.13 0.40 3.54
CA ASP A 70 -7.20 -0.64 3.99
C ASP A 70 -6.08 -0.82 2.96
N LEU A 71 -6.44 -0.88 1.68
CA LEU A 71 -5.47 -0.89 0.58
C LEU A 71 -4.63 0.39 0.56
N ALA A 72 -5.27 1.55 0.78
CA ALA A 72 -4.56 2.82 0.88
C ALA A 72 -3.54 2.86 2.01
N THR A 73 -3.85 2.24 3.16
CA THR A 73 -2.92 2.17 4.28
C THR A 73 -1.68 1.32 3.94
N ILE A 74 -1.85 0.23 3.18
CA ILE A 74 -0.72 -0.59 2.71
C ILE A 74 0.18 0.20 1.77
N TYR A 75 -0.40 0.96 0.83
CA TYR A 75 0.39 1.82 -0.06
C TYR A 75 1.16 2.91 0.68
N CYS A 76 0.55 3.54 1.70
CA CYS A 76 1.25 4.51 2.55
C CYS A 76 2.44 3.86 3.28
N GLU A 77 2.25 2.68 3.89
CA GLU A 77 3.32 1.98 4.61
C GLU A 77 4.45 1.51 3.68
N TRP A 78 4.12 1.07 2.46
CA TRP A 78 5.11 0.77 1.45
C TRP A 78 5.90 2.03 1.08
N ALA A 79 5.24 3.14 0.80
CA ALA A 79 5.90 4.39 0.45
C ALA A 79 6.75 4.95 1.61
N GLU A 80 6.30 4.83 2.87
CA GLU A 80 7.08 5.19 4.05
C GLU A 80 8.34 4.33 4.20
N MET A 81 8.26 3.03 3.90
CA MET A 81 9.42 2.15 3.84
C MET A 81 10.43 2.66 2.80
N GLU A 82 10.00 2.96 1.57
CA GLU A 82 10.90 3.48 0.53
C GLU A 82 11.53 4.84 0.93
N LEU A 83 10.78 5.70 1.64
CA LEU A 83 11.30 6.96 2.17
C LEU A 83 12.37 6.76 3.26
N ARG A 84 12.20 5.78 4.17
CA ARG A 84 13.23 5.43 5.17
C ARG A 84 14.54 5.01 4.50
N HIS A 85 14.43 4.24 3.42
CA HIS A 85 15.56 3.75 2.63
C HIS A 85 16.12 4.78 1.62
N LYS A 86 15.61 6.01 1.61
CA LYS A 86 16.00 7.11 0.69
C LYS A 86 15.78 6.79 -0.80
N LYS A 87 14.83 5.91 -1.10
CA LYS A 87 14.47 5.46 -2.45
C LYS A 87 13.29 6.26 -2.99
N TYR A 88 13.55 7.54 -3.26
CA TYR A 88 12.50 8.50 -3.63
C TYR A 88 11.86 8.21 -5.00
N ASP A 89 12.63 7.71 -5.96
CA ASP A 89 12.13 7.39 -7.29
C ASP A 89 11.14 6.22 -7.26
N GLU A 90 11.48 5.16 -6.52
CA GLU A 90 10.58 4.02 -6.34
C GLU A 90 9.33 4.39 -5.53
N CYS A 91 9.50 5.20 -4.47
CA CYS A 91 8.36 5.74 -3.72
C CYS A 91 7.38 6.49 -4.64
N ARG A 92 7.90 7.35 -5.52
CA ARG A 92 7.08 8.07 -6.50
C ARG A 92 6.39 7.14 -7.48
N GLN A 93 7.08 6.08 -7.94
CA GLN A 93 6.48 5.08 -8.81
C GLN A 93 5.32 4.35 -8.14
N VAL A 94 5.51 3.88 -6.90
CA VAL A 94 4.47 3.21 -6.11
C VAL A 94 3.24 4.11 -5.92
N MET A 95 3.46 5.38 -5.61
CA MET A 95 2.37 6.35 -5.43
C MET A 95 1.67 6.71 -6.75
N ARG A 96 2.40 6.78 -7.86
CA ARG A 96 1.80 6.93 -9.21
C ARG A 96 0.95 5.73 -9.56
N ASP A 97 1.46 4.52 -9.35
CA ASP A 97 0.71 3.29 -9.59
C ASP A 97 -0.59 3.28 -8.77
N ALA A 98 -0.54 3.73 -7.51
CA ALA A 98 -1.72 3.86 -6.65
C ALA A 98 -2.75 4.92 -7.08
N THR A 99 -2.28 6.00 -7.71
CA THR A 99 -3.11 7.15 -8.15
C THR A 99 -3.50 7.09 -9.63
N THR A 100 -3.07 6.04 -10.35
CA THR A 100 -3.39 5.89 -11.77
C THR A 100 -4.90 5.83 -11.95
N LEU A 101 -5.43 6.81 -12.66
CA LEU A 101 -6.86 6.87 -12.97
C LEU A 101 -7.21 5.76 -13.96
N PRO A 102 -8.29 5.00 -13.72
CA PRO A 102 -8.78 4.05 -14.71
C PRO A 102 -9.30 4.79 -15.96
N SER A 103 -9.31 4.11 -17.11
CA SER A 103 -9.74 4.67 -18.39
C SER A 103 -11.08 5.42 -18.32
N ASP A 104 -11.25 6.48 -19.12
CA ASP A 104 -12.40 7.40 -19.11
C ASP A 104 -13.79 6.73 -19.08
N GLU A 105 -13.93 5.53 -19.64
CA GLU A 105 -15.19 4.79 -19.60
C GLU A 105 -15.59 4.33 -18.19
N LYS A 106 -14.61 3.95 -17.35
CA LYS A 106 -14.84 3.52 -15.97
C LYS A 106 -15.12 4.71 -15.05
N LEU A 107 -14.59 5.89 -15.37
CA LEU A 107 -14.85 7.16 -14.66
C LEU A 107 -16.28 7.69 -14.88
N LYS A 108 -16.95 7.27 -15.97
CA LYS A 108 -18.35 7.62 -16.26
C LYS A 108 -19.36 6.82 -15.42
N LEU A 109 -18.94 5.77 -14.71
CA LEU A 109 -19.84 5.06 -13.79
C LEU A 109 -20.11 5.91 -12.55
N ASN A 110 -21.39 6.03 -12.17
CA ASN A 110 -21.76 6.60 -10.87
C ASN A 110 -21.15 5.80 -9.71
N ARG A 111 -20.76 6.48 -8.62
CA ARG A 111 -20.13 5.89 -7.40
C ARG A 111 -20.77 4.57 -6.94
N LYS A 112 -22.11 4.50 -6.88
CA LYS A 112 -22.84 3.29 -6.49
C LYS A 112 -22.63 2.09 -7.43
N LYS A 113 -22.48 2.33 -8.74
CA LYS A 113 -22.21 1.26 -9.71
C LYS A 113 -20.76 0.80 -9.64
N MET A 114 -19.83 1.74 -9.40
CA MET A 114 -18.43 1.43 -9.14
C MET A 114 -18.27 0.54 -7.90
N GLU A 115 -19.01 0.82 -6.83
CA GLU A 115 -19.03 0.01 -5.61
C GLU A 115 -19.43 -1.45 -5.82
N THR A 116 -20.33 -1.70 -6.77
CA THR A 116 -20.86 -3.04 -7.05
C THR A 116 -20.13 -3.78 -8.17
N GLN A 117 -19.46 -3.08 -9.08
CA GLN A 117 -18.90 -3.66 -10.31
C GLN A 117 -17.37 -3.65 -10.37
N LEU A 118 -16.71 -2.77 -9.61
CA LEU A 118 -15.25 -2.62 -9.65
C LEU A 118 -14.61 -3.19 -8.39
N THR A 119 -13.43 -3.73 -8.56
CA THR A 119 -12.60 -4.20 -7.44
C THR A 119 -12.11 -3.02 -6.60
N VAL A 120 -11.74 -3.29 -5.34
CA VAL A 120 -11.19 -2.26 -4.44
C VAL A 120 -9.91 -1.63 -4.99
N GLN A 121 -9.11 -2.38 -5.75
CA GLN A 121 -7.92 -1.91 -6.45
C GLN A 121 -8.25 -0.84 -7.50
N GLU A 122 -9.28 -1.07 -8.32
CA GLU A 122 -9.71 -0.11 -9.35
C GLU A 122 -10.30 1.17 -8.75
N ARG A 123 -10.78 1.10 -7.50
CA ARG A 123 -11.36 2.23 -6.76
C ARG A 123 -10.35 2.97 -5.90
N LEU A 124 -9.07 2.56 -5.91
CA LEU A 124 -8.02 3.15 -5.08
C LEU A 124 -7.87 4.66 -5.28
N HIS A 125 -8.03 5.13 -6.52
CA HIS A 125 -8.06 6.55 -6.88
C HIS A 125 -9.16 7.37 -6.17
N GLN A 126 -10.14 6.75 -5.52
CA GLN A 126 -11.17 7.46 -4.77
C GLN A 126 -10.73 7.81 -3.33
N SER A 127 -9.68 7.18 -2.80
CA SER A 127 -9.25 7.43 -1.43
C SER A 127 -8.47 8.74 -1.32
N LYS A 128 -9.04 9.70 -0.59
CA LYS A 128 -8.38 11.00 -0.32
C LYS A 128 -7.04 10.85 0.39
N LYS A 129 -6.84 9.77 1.15
CA LYS A 129 -5.62 9.52 1.92
C LYS A 129 -4.40 9.37 1.00
N ILE A 130 -4.53 8.63 -0.09
CA ILE A 130 -3.43 8.45 -1.06
C ILE A 130 -3.12 9.75 -1.78
N TRP A 131 -4.15 10.49 -2.21
CA TRP A 131 -3.95 11.78 -2.87
C TRP A 131 -3.26 12.80 -1.98
N ALA A 132 -3.63 12.86 -0.69
CA ALA A 132 -2.96 13.70 0.28
C ALA A 132 -1.47 13.31 0.42
N PHE A 133 -1.19 12.02 0.60
CA PHE A 133 0.19 11.54 0.75
C PHE A 133 1.04 11.75 -0.52
N MET A 134 0.45 11.59 -1.72
CA MET A 134 1.12 11.88 -2.99
C MET A 134 1.48 13.36 -3.12
N ALA A 135 0.53 14.25 -2.78
CA ALA A 135 0.78 15.68 -2.77
C ALA A 135 1.89 16.05 -1.77
N ASP A 136 1.90 15.45 -0.58
CA ASP A 136 2.95 15.66 0.41
C ASP A 136 4.34 15.27 -0.12
N ILE A 137 4.47 14.15 -0.84
CA ILE A 137 5.73 13.72 -1.46
C ILE A 137 6.19 14.67 -2.56
N GLU A 138 5.28 15.12 -3.43
CA GLU A 138 5.62 16.07 -4.50
C GLU A 138 6.05 17.43 -3.94
N VAL A 139 5.34 17.92 -2.92
CA VAL A 139 5.70 19.16 -2.23
C VAL A 139 7.04 19.03 -1.52
N LEU A 140 7.33 17.90 -0.85
CA LEU A 140 8.65 17.63 -0.26
C LEU A 140 9.76 17.67 -1.32
N SER A 141 9.53 17.10 -2.50
CA SER A 141 10.51 17.13 -3.60
C SER A 141 10.73 18.54 -4.14
N ILE A 142 9.66 19.33 -4.30
CA ILE A 142 9.76 20.73 -4.75
C ILE A 142 10.47 21.59 -3.71
N PHE A 143 10.18 21.37 -2.43
CA PHE A 143 10.80 22.11 -1.33
C PHE A 143 12.29 21.80 -1.23
N PHE A 144 12.70 20.54 -1.39
CA PHE A 144 14.12 20.16 -1.42
C PHE A 144 14.87 20.82 -2.58
N PHE A 145 14.26 20.87 -3.77
CA PHE A 145 14.85 21.50 -4.95
C PHE A 145 14.97 23.03 -4.82
N PHE A 146 14.01 23.70 -4.17
CA PHE A 146 14.02 25.15 -4.01
C PHE A 146 14.84 25.67 -2.81
N PHE A 147 14.96 24.90 -1.74
CA PHE A 147 15.58 25.35 -0.48
C PHE A 147 16.97 24.80 -0.21
N PHE A 148 17.34 23.64 -0.77
CA PHE A 148 18.65 23.02 -0.51
C PHE A 148 19.68 23.22 -1.63
N GLU A 149 19.27 23.74 -2.79
CA GLU A 149 20.15 24.03 -3.93
C GLU A 149 20.53 25.52 -4.05
N LYS A 150 20.61 26.24 -2.92
CA LYS A 150 21.16 27.61 -2.81
C LYS A 150 22.18 27.75 -1.70
#